data_AF-A0A220MG01-F1
#
_entry.id   AF-A0A220MG01-F1
#
_cell.length_a   1.000
_cell.length_b   1.000
_cell.length_c   1.000
_cell.angle_alpha   90.00
_cell.angle_beta   90.00
_cell.angle_gamma   90.00
#
_symmetry.space_group_name_H-M   'P 1'
#
loop_
_entity.id
_entity.type
_entity.pdbx_description
1 polymer ?
#
loop_
_entity_poly.entity_id
_entity_poly.type
_entity_poly.pdbx_seq_one_letter_code
_entity_poly.pdbx_strand_id
1 'polypeptide(L)'
;MNIFACPTCEQDVQWDMNLLQKLEDRWVMACEKCGDQFFSVSEEEKEMILAGIRLTEAYVPDIIHAYHSEDVKNLPSRVGFGEIKKSN
;
A
#
# COMPACT_ATOMS: atom_id res chain seq x y z
N MET A 1 -4.54 -4.47 8.56
CA MET A 1 -5.23 -5.11 7.42
C MET A 1 -6.14 -4.05 6.83
N ASN A 2 -5.81 -3.54 5.64
CA ASN A 2 -6.50 -2.40 5.05
C ASN A 2 -7.52 -2.91 4.03
N ILE A 3 -8.76 -2.43 4.13
CA ILE A 3 -9.83 -2.71 3.17
C ILE A 3 -9.95 -1.49 2.27
N PHE A 4 -9.95 -1.70 0.96
CA PHE A 4 -10.13 -0.65 -0.04
C PHE A 4 -11.13 -1.14 -1.09
N ALA A 5 -11.90 -0.20 -1.64
CA ALA A 5 -12.82 -0.52 -2.72
C ALA A 5 -12.05 -0.71 -4.03
N CYS A 6 -12.31 -1.81 -4.74
CA CYS A 6 -11.81 -2.00 -6.10
C CYS A 6 -12.31 -0.85 -6.98
N PRO A 7 -11.44 -0.15 -7.72
CA PRO A 7 -11.85 1.00 -8.53
C PRO A 7 -12.80 0.61 -9.68
N THR A 8 -12.78 -0.66 -10.09
CA THR A 8 -13.56 -1.15 -11.24
C THR A 8 -14.91 -1.72 -10.85
N CYS A 9 -15.02 -2.41 -9.72
CA CYS A 9 -16.27 -3.08 -9.32
C CYS A 9 -16.80 -2.67 -7.94
N GLU A 10 -16.15 -1.70 -7.30
CA GLU A 10 -16.48 -1.11 -5.99
C GLU A 10 -16.56 -2.14 -4.84
N GLN A 11 -16.14 -3.37 -5.09
CA GLN A 11 -16.09 -4.40 -4.06
C GLN A 11 -14.97 -4.11 -3.09
N ASP A 12 -15.25 -4.24 -1.79
CA ASP A 12 -14.21 -4.22 -0.76
C ASP A 12 -13.23 -5.37 -0.98
N VAL A 13 -11.96 -5.02 -1.11
CA VAL A 13 -10.84 -5.95 -1.27
C VAL A 13 -9.90 -5.78 -0.08
N GLN A 14 -9.42 -6.90 0.45
CA GLN A 14 -8.43 -6.91 1.51
C GLN A 14 -7.02 -6.74 0.91
N TRP A 15 -6.26 -5.77 1.40
CA TRP A 15 -4.89 -5.51 0.96
C TRP A 15 -3.88 -6.13 1.91
N ASP A 16 -3.01 -6.98 1.37
CA ASP A 16 -1.85 -7.53 2.05
C ASP A 16 -0.77 -7.88 1.02
N MET A 17 0.46 -7.37 1.22
CA MET A 17 1.62 -7.66 0.36
C MET A 17 1.94 -9.16 0.30
N ASN A 18 1.51 -9.94 1.30
CA ASN A 18 1.64 -11.39 1.32
C ASN A 18 0.64 -12.09 0.39
N LEU A 19 -0.43 -11.42 -0.03
CA LEU A 19 -1.47 -11.96 -0.92
C LEU A 19 -1.20 -11.68 -2.40
N LEU A 20 -0.03 -11.14 -2.75
CA LEU A 20 0.39 -10.98 -4.15
C LEU A 20 0.44 -12.35 -4.83
N GLN A 21 -0.16 -12.43 -6.02
CA GLN A 21 -0.15 -13.64 -6.85
C GLN A 21 0.92 -13.51 -7.93
N LYS A 22 1.65 -14.59 -8.20
CA LYS A 22 2.61 -14.62 -9.30
C LYS A 22 1.86 -14.83 -10.61
N LEU A 23 1.99 -13.88 -11.52
CA LEU A 23 1.43 -13.93 -12.87
C LEU A 23 2.58 -13.70 -13.85
N GLU A 24 2.97 -14.76 -14.55
CA GLU A 24 4.17 -14.78 -15.40
C GLU A 24 5.42 -14.34 -14.62
N ASP A 25 6.07 -13.26 -15.07
CA ASP A 25 7.28 -12.69 -14.46
C ASP A 25 6.99 -11.57 -13.45
N ARG A 26 5.72 -11.34 -13.11
CA ARG A 26 5.31 -10.26 -12.18
C ARG A 26 4.51 -10.78 -11.00
N TRP A 27 4.58 -10.04 -9.90
CA TRP A 27 3.73 -10.21 -8.74
C TRP A 27 2.63 -9.17 -8.79
N VAL A 28 1.39 -9.63 -8.88
CA VAL A 28 0.23 -8.78 -9.08
C VAL A 28 -0.73 -8.90 -7.91
N MET A 29 -1.44 -7.81 -7.65
CA MET A 29 -2.66 -7.86 -6.89
C MET A 29 -3.84 -7.58 -7.81
N ALA A 30 -4.80 -8.50 -7.78
CA ALA A 30 -6.00 -8.44 -8.58
C ALA A 30 -7.24 -8.53 -7.69
N CYS A 31 -8.34 -7.92 -8.12
CA CYS A 31 -9.62 -8.09 -7.46
C CYS A 31 -10.11 -9.53 -7.67
N GLU A 32 -10.45 -10.24 -6.61
CA GLU A 32 -10.95 -11.61 -6.71
C GLU A 32 -12.27 -11.71 -7.52
N LYS A 33 -13.06 -10.63 -7.52
CA LYS A 33 -14.37 -10.59 -8.18
C LYS A 33 -14.28 -10.30 -9.67
N CYS A 34 -13.53 -9.27 -10.06
CA CYS A 34 -13.47 -8.83 -11.47
C CYS A 34 -12.14 -9.12 -12.16
N GLY A 35 -11.12 -9.58 -11.44
CA GLY A 35 -9.78 -9.86 -11.98
C GLY A 35 -8.96 -8.61 -12.30
N ASP A 36 -9.48 -7.41 -12.02
CA ASP A 36 -8.81 -6.15 -12.34
C ASP A 36 -7.52 -6.03 -11.53
N GLN A 37 -6.41 -5.75 -12.22
CA GLN A 37 -5.07 -5.62 -11.64
C GLN A 37 -4.78 -4.16 -11.35
N PHE A 38 -4.62 -3.82 -10.08
CA PHE A 38 -4.36 -2.45 -9.64
C PHE A 38 -2.98 -2.26 -9.02
N PHE A 39 -2.22 -3.34 -8.83
CA PHE A 39 -0.83 -3.30 -8.37
C PHE A 39 -0.02 -4.40 -9.05
N SER A 40 1.17 -4.06 -9.55
CA SER A 40 2.05 -5.00 -10.24
C SER A 40 3.50 -4.61 -10.03
N VAL A 41 4.30 -5.55 -9.54
CA VAL A 41 5.73 -5.36 -9.23
C VAL A 41 6.54 -6.53 -9.75
N SER A 42 7.83 -6.31 -9.99
CA SER A 42 8.79 -7.38 -10.23
C SER A 42 9.08 -8.16 -8.93
N GLU A 43 9.76 -9.30 -9.06
CA GLU A 43 10.24 -10.04 -7.89
C GLU A 43 11.22 -9.22 -7.03
N GLU A 44 12.16 -8.53 -7.68
CA GLU A 44 13.12 -7.65 -7.01
C GLU A 44 12.41 -6.49 -6.27
N GLU A 45 11.45 -5.83 -6.92
CA GLU A 45 10.66 -4.76 -6.28
C GLU A 45 9.88 -5.28 -5.07
N LYS A 46 9.27 -6.47 -5.19
CA LYS A 46 8.57 -7.11 -4.06
C LYS A 46 9.53 -7.36 -2.88
N GLU A 47 10.72 -7.90 -3.14
CA GLU A 47 11.72 -8.15 -2.11
C GLU A 47 12.21 -6.86 -1.43
N MET A 48 12.46 -5.81 -2.22
CA MET A 48 12.85 -4.50 -1.68
C MET A 48 11.76 -3.89 -0.80
N ILE A 49 10.49 -3.97 -1.21
CA ILE A 49 9.35 -3.48 -0.40
C ILE A 49 9.27 -4.26 0.91
N LEU A 50 9.36 -5.60 0.87
CA LEU A 50 9.34 -6.43 2.07
C LEU A 50 10.51 -6.14 3.00
N ALA A 51 11.71 -5.92 2.46
CA ALA A 51 12.88 -5.51 3.25
C ALA A 51 12.66 -4.14 3.89
N GLY A 52 12.11 -3.17 3.14
CA GLY A 52 11.78 -1.84 3.65
C GLY A 52 10.76 -1.88 4.80
N ILE A 53 9.72 -2.71 4.69
CA ILE A 53 8.74 -2.93 5.77
C ILE A 53 9.44 -3.44 7.03
N ARG A 54 10.26 -4.50 6.91
CA ARG A 54 10.98 -5.08 8.05
C ARG A 54 11.94 -4.08 8.72
N LEU A 55 12.64 -3.28 7.92
CA LEU A 55 13.53 -2.23 8.44
C LEU A 55 12.73 -1.15 9.19
N THR A 56 11.59 -0.75 8.64
CA THR A 56 10.70 0.24 9.28
C THR A 56 10.18 -0.30 10.62
N GLU A 57 9.72 -1.55 10.65
CA GLU A 57 9.29 -2.23 11.87
C GLU A 57 10.39 -2.34 12.92
N ALA A 58 11.64 -2.57 12.49
CA ALA A 58 12.77 -2.71 13.40
C ALA A 58 13.28 -1.37 13.96
N TYR A 59 13.32 -0.32 13.14
CA TYR A 59 14.04 0.92 13.47
C TYR A 59 13.15 2.09 13.89
N VAL A 60 11.86 2.09 13.53
CA VAL A 60 10.90 3.13 13.93
C VAL A 60 9.59 2.55 14.50
N PRO A 61 9.66 1.62 15.48
CA PRO A 61 8.47 0.98 16.04
C PRO A 61 7.57 1.95 16.79
N ASP A 62 8.13 3.02 17.35
CA ASP A 62 7.42 4.12 18.01
C ASP A 62 6.50 4.88 17.06
N ILE A 63 6.96 5.17 15.84
CA ILE A 63 6.12 5.78 14.79
C ILE A 63 5.01 4.82 14.40
N ILE A 64 5.31 3.54 14.18
CA ILE A 64 4.28 2.56 13.83
C ILE A 64 3.20 2.50 14.92
N HIS A 65 3.59 2.40 16.20
CA HIS A 65 2.65 2.35 17.31
C HIS A 65 1.79 3.62 17.43
N ALA A 66 2.38 4.81 17.22
CA ALA A 66 1.63 6.06 17.23
C ALA A 66 0.50 6.08 16.18
N TYR A 67 0.76 5.52 14.99
CA TYR A 67 -0.23 5.47 13.90
C TYR A 67 -1.16 4.25 13.97
N HIS A 68 -0.87 3.25 14.80
CA HIS A 68 -1.67 2.04 14.95
C HIS A 68 -2.88 2.22 15.89
N SER A 69 -2.84 3.23 16.77
CA SER A 69 -3.81 3.45 17.85
C SER A 69 -4.78 4.62 17.60
N GLU A 70 -4.47 5.48 16.61
CA GLU A 70 -5.32 6.63 16.28
C GLU A 70 -6.19 6.36 15.05
N ASP A 71 -7.45 6.79 15.13
CA ASP A 71 -8.29 7.02 13.95
C ASP A 71 -7.56 8.07 13.10
N VAL A 72 -6.77 7.61 12.12
CA VAL A 72 -5.77 8.33 11.29
C VAL A 72 -6.28 9.66 10.72
N LYS A 73 -7.60 9.88 10.75
CA LYS A 73 -8.28 11.13 10.40
C LYS A 73 -7.80 12.36 11.19
N ASN A 74 -7.21 12.21 12.37
CA ASN A 74 -6.86 13.34 13.26
C ASN A 74 -5.36 13.63 13.40
N LEU A 75 -4.48 12.98 12.63
CA LEU A 75 -3.06 13.24 12.74
C LEU A 75 -2.66 14.60 12.13
N PRO A 76 -1.85 15.43 12.84
CA PRO A 76 -1.52 16.78 12.40
C PRO A 76 -0.65 16.84 11.15
N SER A 77 0.07 15.77 10.80
CA SER A 77 0.93 15.74 9.61
C SER A 77 0.15 15.40 8.35
N ARG A 78 -0.66 16.36 7.86
CA ARG A 78 -1.19 16.34 6.49
C ARG A 78 -0.10 16.77 5.50
N VAL A 79 1.00 16.04 5.41
CA VAL A 79 1.99 16.26 4.34
C VAL A 79 1.38 15.68 3.05
N GLY A 80 0.55 16.48 2.38
CA GLY A 80 0.14 16.23 1.02
C GLY A 80 1.33 16.45 0.10
N PHE A 81 1.91 15.38 -0.44
CA PHE A 81 2.85 15.50 -1.54
C PHE A 81 2.06 15.83 -2.83
N GLY A 82 1.86 17.13 -3.06
CA GLY A 82 1.22 17.73 -4.24
C GLY A 82 0.71 19.13 -3.86
N GLU A 83 1.06 20.25 -4.50
CA GLU A 83 1.40 20.50 -5.90
C GLU A 83 2.62 21.43 -6.00
N ILE A 84 3.55 21.17 -6.92
CA ILE A 84 4.51 22.20 -7.36
C ILE A 84 3.67 23.26 -8.07
N LYS A 85 3.44 24.41 -7.43
CA LYS A 85 2.84 25.58 -8.09
C LYS A 85 3.63 25.86 -9.36
N LYS A 86 2.97 25.79 -10.53
CA LYS A 86 3.49 26.42 -11.74
C LYS A 86 3.44 27.93 -11.50
N SER A 87 4.61 28.54 -11.39
CA SER A 87 4.74 30.00 -11.42
C SER A 87 4.34 30.49 -12.82
N ASN A 88 3.43 31.46 -12.88
CA ASN A 88 3.20 32.27 -14.07
C ASN A 88 4.41 33.16 -14.36
#